data_AF-A0A7W1KBS2-F1
#
_entry.id   AF-A0A7W1KBS2-F1
#
_cell.length_a   1.000
_cell.length_b   1.000
_cell.length_c   1.000
_cell.angle_alpha   90.00
_cell.angle_beta   90.00
_cell.angle_gamma   90.00
#
_symmetry.space_group_name_H-M   'P 1'
#
loop_
_entity.id
_entity.type
_entity.pdbx_description
1 polymer ?
#
loop_
_entity_poly.entity_id
_entity_poly.type
_entity_poly.pdbx_seq_one_letter_code
_entity_poly.pdbx_strand_id
1 'polypeptide(L)'
;AAEEQGFHALLDRDGIPPADRLVRRVARTGFAEHGVALTIDTLWPEPTLAADGAWWHPVAVADEAMLVASVPLPLVTVLSVIRATLNDPERDRSAALAAFRCT
;
A
#
# COMPACT_ATOMS: atom_id res chain seq x y z
N ALA A 1 9.06 3.89 -12.92
CA ALA A 1 9.53 5.13 -13.57
C ALA A 1 9.31 5.10 -15.07
N ALA A 2 9.86 4.13 -15.80
CA ALA A 2 9.69 4.04 -17.26
C ALA A 2 8.23 3.85 -17.73
N GLU A 3 7.45 2.99 -17.07
CA GLU A 3 6.02 2.79 -17.41
C GLU A 3 5.19 4.07 -17.21
N GLU A 4 5.43 4.78 -16.11
CA GLU A 4 4.76 6.05 -15.79
C GLU A 4 5.06 7.11 -16.86
N GLN A 5 6.33 7.24 -17.27
CA GLN A 5 6.74 8.13 -18.36
C GLN A 5 6.07 7.75 -19.69
N GLY A 6 6.00 6.45 -20.00
CA GLY A 6 5.29 5.95 -21.17
C GLY A 6 3.80 6.29 -21.16
N PHE A 7 3.15 6.19 -20.00
CA PHE A 7 1.75 6.57 -19.83
C PHE A 7 1.54 8.08 -20.01
N HIS A 8 2.42 8.92 -19.47
CA HIS A 8 2.35 10.36 -19.72
C HIS A 8 2.48 10.70 -21.22
N ALA A 9 3.40 10.05 -21.94
CA ALA A 9 3.56 10.24 -23.38
C ALA A 9 2.34 9.77 -24.20
N LEU A 10 1.66 8.71 -23.75
CA LEU A 10 0.38 8.28 -24.32
C LEU A 10 -0.70 9.37 -24.13
N LEU A 11 -0.85 9.88 -22.91
CA LEU A 11 -1.84 10.92 -22.60
C LEU A 11 -1.55 12.24 -23.34
N ASP A 12 -0.27 12.57 -23.57
CA ASP A 12 0.14 13.70 -24.41
C ASP A 12 -0.34 13.52 -25.85
N ARG A 13 -0.12 12.33 -26.43
CA ARG A 13 -0.55 12.01 -27.81
C ARG A 13 -2.06 12.07 -27.96
N ASP A 14 -2.81 11.63 -26.95
CA ASP A 14 -4.26 11.63 -26.94
C ASP A 14 -4.84 13.03 -26.62
N GLY A 15 -3.99 14.03 -26.37
CA GLY A 15 -4.39 15.43 -26.18
C GLY A 15 -5.03 15.71 -24.81
N ILE A 16 -4.85 14.84 -23.82
CA ILE A 16 -5.44 15.01 -22.48
C ILE A 16 -4.62 16.04 -21.70
N PRO A 17 -5.14 17.21 -21.29
CA PRO A 17 -4.36 18.22 -20.57
C PRO A 17 -3.80 17.71 -19.24
N PRO A 18 -2.61 18.14 -18.79
CA PRO A 18 -2.04 17.71 -17.50
C PRO A 18 -2.96 17.95 -16.29
N ALA A 19 -3.75 19.02 -16.31
CA ALA A 19 -4.71 19.33 -15.25
C ALA A 19 -5.85 18.30 -15.13
N ASP A 20 -6.12 17.55 -16.20
CA ASP A 20 -7.17 16.54 -16.26
C ASP A 20 -6.64 15.13 -16.00
N ARG A 21 -5.35 14.99 -15.67
CA ARG A 21 -4.69 13.70 -15.43
C ARG A 21 -4.62 13.40 -13.95
N LEU A 22 -5.22 12.29 -13.54
CA LEU A 22 -4.96 11.65 -12.25
C LEU A 22 -4.24 10.32 -12.48
N VAL A 23 -2.91 10.32 -12.32
CA VAL A 23 -2.09 9.11 -12.46
C VAL A 23 -1.80 8.52 -11.09
N ARG A 24 -2.21 7.26 -10.87
CA ARG A 24 -1.95 6.49 -9.65
C ARG A 24 -1.27 5.18 -10.02
N ARG A 25 -0.31 4.76 -9.21
CA ARG A 25 0.36 3.46 -9.40
C ARG A 25 -0.62 2.34 -9.04
N VAL A 26 -0.47 1.20 -9.71
CA VAL A 26 -1.21 -0.02 -9.40
C VAL A 26 -0.40 -0.85 -8.41
N ALA A 27 -1.05 -1.35 -7.35
CA ALA A 27 -0.43 -2.28 -6.42
C ALA A 27 -0.39 -3.66 -7.06
N ARG A 28 0.76 -4.35 -7.01
CA ARG A 28 0.89 -5.70 -7.54
C ARG A 28 0.42 -6.72 -6.49
N THR A 29 -0.89 -6.80 -6.33
CA THR A 29 -1.58 -7.66 -5.36
C THR A 29 -2.94 -8.11 -5.92
N GLY A 30 -3.54 -9.14 -5.33
CA GLY A 30 -4.75 -9.76 -5.85
C GLY A 30 -4.54 -10.31 -7.26
N PHE A 31 -5.34 -9.86 -8.22
CA PHE A 31 -5.26 -10.29 -9.63
C PHE A 31 -4.27 -9.48 -10.49
N ALA A 32 -3.60 -8.47 -9.92
CA ALA A 32 -2.68 -7.64 -10.67
C ALA A 32 -1.31 -8.32 -10.85
N GLU A 33 -0.99 -8.71 -12.08
CA GLU A 33 0.32 -9.32 -12.43
C GLU A 33 1.45 -8.27 -12.50
N HIS A 34 1.10 -7.01 -12.75
CA HIS A 34 2.02 -5.87 -12.87
C HIS A 34 1.71 -4.79 -11.82
N GLY A 35 2.72 -4.01 -11.45
CA GLY A 35 2.57 -2.88 -10.52
C GLY A 35 3.67 -2.80 -9.48
N VAL A 36 3.43 -1.98 -8.47
CA VAL A 36 4.33 -1.78 -7.33
C VAL A 36 4.10 -2.89 -6.30
N ALA A 37 5.16 -3.65 -6.00
CA ALA A 37 5.15 -4.58 -4.89
C ALA A 37 5.09 -3.82 -3.57
N LEU A 38 4.26 -4.30 -2.64
CA LEU A 38 4.03 -3.66 -1.35
C LEU A 38 4.64 -4.51 -0.23
N THR A 39 5.15 -3.83 0.79
CA THR A 39 5.68 -4.41 2.02
C THR A 39 5.29 -3.53 3.19
N ILE A 40 5.37 -4.05 4.42
CA ILE A 40 5.17 -3.25 5.64
C ILE A 40 6.06 -1.99 5.66
N ASP A 41 7.26 -2.05 5.08
CA ASP A 41 8.21 -0.93 5.05
C ASP A 41 7.94 0.09 3.94
N THR A 42 7.14 -0.28 2.94
CA THR A 42 6.83 0.58 1.77
C THR A 42 5.39 1.10 1.76
N LEU A 43 4.56 0.61 2.69
CA LEU A 43 3.14 0.91 2.79
C LEU A 43 2.82 1.50 4.17
N TRP A 44 2.28 2.71 4.19
CA TRP A 44 1.76 3.31 5.41
C TRP A 44 0.62 2.47 5.98
N PRO A 45 0.54 2.23 7.31
CA PRO A 45 -0.53 1.42 7.85
C PRO A 45 -1.88 2.11 7.76
N GLU A 46 -2.88 1.31 7.38
CA GLU A 46 -4.30 1.62 7.51
C GLU A 46 -4.96 0.36 8.12
N PRO A 47 -4.92 0.23 9.46
CA PRO A 47 -5.32 -1.00 10.14
C PRO A 47 -6.73 -1.43 9.69
N THR A 48 -6.82 -2.63 9.14
CA THR A 48 -8.05 -3.15 8.53
C THR A 48 -8.52 -4.39 9.27
N LEU A 49 -9.81 -4.44 9.59
CA LEU A 49 -10.45 -5.61 10.19
C LEU A 49 -11.30 -6.31 9.15
N ALA A 50 -11.12 -7.62 9.01
CA ALA A 50 -11.91 -8.49 8.18
C ALA A 50 -12.41 -9.68 9.00
N ALA A 51 -13.30 -10.50 8.41
CA ALA A 51 -13.87 -11.66 9.08
C ALA A 51 -12.81 -12.71 9.50
N ASP A 52 -11.65 -12.69 8.85
CA ASP A 52 -10.53 -13.62 8.99
C ASP A 52 -9.31 -13.03 9.70
N GLY A 53 -9.37 -11.79 10.18
CA GLY A 53 -8.25 -11.22 10.92
C GLY A 53 -8.15 -9.70 10.91
N ALA A 54 -7.02 -9.24 11.44
CA ALA A 54 -6.59 -7.86 11.39
C ALA A 54 -5.36 -7.75 10.48
N TRP A 55 -5.38 -6.76 9.59
CA TRP A 55 -4.45 -6.58 8.49
C TRP A 55 -3.81 -5.19 8.55
N TRP A 56 -2.60 -5.07 8.01
CA TRP A 56 -1.82 -3.83 8.01
C TRP A 56 -2.47 -2.71 7.18
N HIS A 57 -3.08 -3.05 6.05
CA HIS A 57 -3.66 -2.11 5.09
C HIS A 57 -4.69 -2.83 4.19
N PRO A 58 -5.81 -2.18 3.79
CA PRO A 58 -6.87 -2.86 3.04
C PRO A 58 -6.43 -3.32 1.64
N VAL A 59 -5.51 -2.58 1.01
CA VAL A 59 -4.97 -2.93 -0.31
C VAL A 59 -4.23 -4.27 -0.34
N ALA A 60 -3.80 -4.78 0.82
CA ALA A 60 -2.91 -5.94 0.91
C ALA A 60 -3.47 -7.08 1.77
N VAL A 61 -4.80 -7.14 1.92
CA VAL A 61 -5.50 -8.21 2.67
C VAL A 61 -5.38 -9.61 2.04
N ALA A 62 -4.80 -9.73 0.84
CA ALA A 62 -4.52 -11.01 0.21
C ALA A 62 -3.07 -11.49 0.44
N ASP A 63 -2.25 -10.71 1.14
CA ASP A 63 -0.85 -11.01 1.42
C ASP A 63 -0.66 -11.38 2.88
N GLU A 64 -0.30 -12.64 3.17
CA GLU A 64 -0.07 -13.12 4.53
C GLU A 64 1.02 -12.33 5.27
N ALA A 65 1.98 -11.72 4.56
CA ALA A 65 3.00 -10.87 5.17
C ALA A 65 2.40 -9.57 5.75
N MET A 66 1.16 -9.23 5.40
CA MET A 66 0.43 -8.06 5.88
C MET A 66 -0.58 -8.40 6.98
N LEU A 67 -0.71 -9.68 7.34
CA LEU A 67 -1.55 -10.12 8.44
C LEU A 67 -0.91 -9.73 9.77
N VAL A 68 -1.63 -8.94 10.57
CA VAL A 68 -1.22 -8.55 11.93
C VAL A 68 -1.68 -9.60 12.93
N ALA A 69 -2.90 -10.13 12.76
CA ALA A 69 -3.45 -11.21 13.57
C ALA A 69 -4.49 -12.01 12.79
N SER A 70 -4.43 -13.34 12.85
CA SER A 70 -5.37 -14.28 12.18
C SER A 70 -6.76 -14.37 12.80
N VAL A 71 -7.00 -13.64 13.89
CA VAL A 71 -8.32 -13.44 14.49
C VAL A 71 -8.39 -12.01 15.01
N PRO A 72 -9.58 -11.40 15.10
CA PRO A 72 -9.76 -10.14 15.80
C PRO A 72 -9.40 -10.31 17.29
N LEU A 73 -8.14 -10.06 17.62
CA LEU A 73 -7.66 -9.89 18.99
C LEU A 73 -8.24 -8.60 19.56
N PRO A 74 -8.12 -8.32 20.87
CA PRO A 74 -8.47 -6.99 21.37
C PRO A 74 -7.83 -5.93 20.48
N LEU A 75 -8.63 -4.99 19.97
CA LEU A 75 -8.14 -4.03 18.96
C LEU A 75 -6.92 -3.24 19.45
N VAL A 76 -6.84 -3.00 20.75
CA VAL A 76 -5.67 -2.41 21.39
C VAL A 76 -4.39 -3.20 21.12
N THR A 77 -4.44 -4.54 21.12
CA THR A 77 -3.29 -5.40 20.84
C THR A 77 -2.85 -5.27 19.38
N VAL A 78 -3.80 -5.27 18.43
CA VAL A 78 -3.51 -5.06 17.00
C VAL A 78 -2.82 -3.71 16.79
N LEU A 79 -3.38 -2.64 17.36
CA LEU A 79 -2.80 -1.30 17.27
C LEU A 79 -1.43 -1.20 17.96
N SER A 80 -1.22 -1.90 19.08
CA SER A 80 0.07 -1.98 19.75
C SER A 80 1.13 -2.67 18.89
N VAL A 81 0.78 -3.76 18.19
CA VAL A 81 1.69 -4.43 17.24
C VAL A 81 2.07 -3.48 16.12
N ILE A 82 1.08 -2.85 15.48
CA ILE A 82 1.31 -1.89 14.39
C ILE A 82 2.20 -0.74 14.87
N ARG A 83 1.93 -0.20 16.06
CA ARG A 83 2.75 0.86 16.66
C ARG A 83 4.17 0.38 16.98
N ALA A 84 4.36 -0.85 17.45
CA ALA A 84 5.69 -1.40 17.71
C ALA A 84 6.48 -1.56 16.40
N THR A 85 5.86 -2.10 15.36
CA THR A 85 6.44 -2.18 14.00
C THR A 85 6.82 -0.80 13.47
N LEU A 86 5.97 0.21 13.72
CA LEU A 86 6.24 1.60 13.35
C LEU A 86 7.30 2.30 14.22
N ASN A 87 7.75 1.72 15.32
CA ASN A 87 8.78 2.32 16.18
C ASN A 87 10.06 1.49 16.21
N ASP A 88 10.10 0.41 15.42
CA ASP A 88 11.29 -0.41 15.25
C ASP A 88 12.39 0.41 14.55
N PRO A 89 13.53 0.67 15.23
CA PRO A 89 14.61 1.49 14.68
C PRO A 89 15.40 0.77 13.58
N GLU A 90 15.33 -0.56 13.47
CA GLU A 90 16.04 -1.35 12.46
C GLU A 90 15.34 -1.32 11.09
N ARG A 91 14.10 -0.82 11.03
CA ARG A 91 13.31 -0.74 9.79
C ARG A 91 13.56 0.58 9.06
N ASP A 92 14.18 0.52 7.89
CA ASP A 92 14.26 1.64 6.96
C ASP A 92 12.90 1.90 6.31
N ARG A 93 12.29 3.01 6.71
CA ARG A 93 10.99 3.47 6.23
C ARG A 93 11.07 4.81 5.51
N SER A 94 12.27 5.21 5.09
CA SER A 94 12.46 6.41 4.28
C SER A 94 11.66 6.35 2.96
N ALA A 95 11.37 5.14 2.48
CA ALA A 95 10.55 4.87 1.30
C ALA A 95 9.04 4.67 1.58
N ALA A 96 8.58 4.68 2.84
CA ALA A 96 7.26 4.19 3.27
C ALA A 96 6.03 4.98 2.77
N LEU A 97 6.18 5.92 1.84
CA LEU A 97 5.14 6.88 1.48
C LEU A 97 5.08 7.26 -0.01
N ALA A 98 5.56 6.42 -0.92
CA ALA A 98 5.71 6.83 -2.32
C ALA A 98 4.48 6.62 -3.22
N ALA A 99 3.60 5.64 -2.96
CA ALA A 99 2.63 5.20 -3.97
C ALA A 99 1.16 5.15 -3.51
N PHE A 100 0.88 4.72 -2.29
CA PHE A 100 -0.50 4.51 -1.79
C PHE A 100 -0.68 5.29 -0.50
N ARG A 101 -1.15 6.53 -0.65
CA ARG A 101 -1.55 7.36 0.48
C ARG A 101 -3.07 7.39 0.53
N CYS A 102 -3.60 7.07 1.70
CA CYS A 102 -4.99 7.33 2.03
C CYS A 102 -5.04 8.74 2.64
N THR A 103 -5.07 9.74 1.76
CA THR A 103 -5.29 11.16 2.09
C THR A 103 -6.65 11.58 1.57
#